data_AF-A0A7C6HTG0-F1
#
_entry.id   AF-A0A7C6HTG0-F1
#
_cell.length_a   1.000
_cell.length_b   1.000
_cell.length_c   1.000
_cell.angle_alpha   90.00
_cell.angle_beta   90.00
_cell.angle_gamma   90.00
#
_symmetry.space_group_name_H-M   'P 1'
#
loop_
_entity.id
_entity.type
_entity.pdbx_description
1 polymer ?
#
loop_
_entity_poly.entity_id
_entity_poly.type
_entity_poly.pdbx_seq_one_letter_code
_entity_poly.pdbx_strand_id
1 'polypeptide(L)' 'MRPRRRYPNFVAFIATGTILGMIAGALISTLSGNPARNFTENAAMGYMAVTFGVIGAILGGLAGVLAEMFFTRRDNR' A
#
# COMPACT_ATOMS: atom_id res chain seq x y z
N MET A 1 -19.66 -30.26 8.54
CA MET A 1 -18.56 -29.49 7.92
C MET A 1 -18.28 -28.30 8.82
N ARG A 2 -17.07 -28.14 9.39
CA ARG A 2 -16.75 -27.01 10.27
C ARG A 2 -16.68 -25.73 9.44
N PRO A 3 -17.38 -24.64 9.80
CA PRO A 3 -17.27 -23.38 9.07
C PRO A 3 -15.80 -22.90 9.14
N ARG A 4 -15.15 -22.82 7.97
CA ARG A 4 -13.83 -22.19 7.85
C ARG A 4 -14.02 -20.72 8.22
N ARG A 5 -13.53 -20.30 9.40
CA ARG A 5 -13.37 -18.88 9.73
C ARG A 5 -12.60 -18.23 8.57
N ARG A 6 -13.28 -17.38 7.80
CA ARG A 6 -12.68 -16.61 6.71
C ARG A 6 -11.94 -15.46 7.38
N TYR A 7 -10.68 -15.68 7.73
CA TYR A 7 -9.82 -14.58 8.13
C TYR A 7 -9.58 -13.70 6.90
N PRO A 8 -9.75 -12.37 7.01
CA PRO A 8 -9.44 -11.46 5.91
C PRO A 8 -7.96 -11.62 5.54
N ASN A 9 -7.67 -11.63 4.24
CA ASN A 9 -6.31 -11.81 3.75
C ASN A 9 -5.54 -10.48 3.88
N PHE A 10 -4.88 -10.30 5.03
CA PHE A 10 -4.02 -9.15 5.30
C PHE A 10 -2.89 -8.99 4.28
N VAL A 11 -2.32 -10.10 3.82
CA VAL A 11 -1.25 -10.09 2.82
C VAL A 11 -1.75 -9.48 1.51
N ALA A 12 -2.98 -9.78 1.10
CA ALA A 12 -3.58 -9.17 -0.08
C ALA A 12 -3.75 -7.65 0.07
N PHE A 13 -4.16 -7.17 1.26
CA PHE A 13 -4.32 -5.75 1.54
C PHE A 13 -2.99 -4.98 1.57
N ILE A 14 -1.97 -5.57 2.18
CA ILE A 14 -0.62 -4.98 2.20
C ILE A 14 -0.04 -4.96 0.78
N ALA A 15 -0.21 -6.05 0.02
CA ALA A 15 0.30 -6.15 -1.35
C ALA A 15 -0.36 -5.11 -2.27
N THR A 16 -1.69 -4.95 -2.22
CA THR A 16 -2.39 -3.94 -3.03
C THR A 16 -1.96 -2.52 -2.65
N GLY A 17 -1.87 -2.22 -1.36
CA GLY A 17 -1.38 -0.93 -0.89
C GLY A 17 0.06 -0.65 -1.36
N THR A 18 0.94 -1.64 -1.28
CA THR A 18 2.33 -1.54 -1.75
C THR A 18 2.41 -1.23 -3.25
N ILE A 19 1.64 -1.98 -4.05
CA ILE A 19 1.60 -1.80 -5.51
C ILE A 19 1.09 -0.40 -5.87
N LEU A 20 -0.02 0.03 -5.26
CA LEU A 20 -0.57 1.37 -5.48
C LEU A 20 0.39 2.48 -5.03
N GLY A 21 1.06 2.28 -3.90
CA GLY A 21 2.10 3.17 -3.42
C GLY A 21 3.27 3.31 -4.39
N MET A 22 3.81 2.20 -4.89
CA MET A 22 4.90 2.24 -5.87
C MET A 22 4.48 2.95 -7.16
N ILE A 23 3.27 2.67 -7.66
CA ILE A 23 2.73 3.33 -8.86
C ILE A 23 2.59 4.84 -8.62
N ALA A 24 2.02 5.25 -7.49
CA ALA A 24 1.86 6.65 -7.14
C ALA A 24 3.21 7.37 -7.00
N GLY A 25 4.20 6.75 -6.34
CA GLY A 25 5.53 7.32 -6.19
C GLY A 25 6.27 7.48 -7.52
N ALA A 26 6.16 6.49 -8.40
CA ALA A 26 6.71 6.57 -9.76
C ALA A 26 6.05 7.71 -10.56
N LEU A 27 4.71 7.80 -10.52
CA LEU A 27 3.97 8.87 -11.20
C LEU A 27 4.35 10.25 -10.68
N ILE A 28 4.41 10.44 -9.36
CA ILE A 28 4.80 11.71 -8.74
C ILE A 28 6.22 12.11 -9.16
N SER A 29 7.16 11.15 -9.20
CA SER A 29 8.52 11.41 -9.67
C SER A 29 8.57 11.82 -11.14
N THR A 30 7.75 11.22 -12.00
CA THR A 30 7.69 11.58 -13.43
C THR A 30 7.02 12.93 -13.67
N LEU A 31 5.97 13.25 -12.90
CA LEU A 31 5.15 14.45 -13.10
C LEU A 31 5.75 15.71 -12.45
N SER A 32 6.46 15.56 -11.33
CA SER A 32 7.04 16.72 -10.62
C SER A 32 8.38 17.18 -11.19
N GLY A 33 8.98 16.39 -12.09
CA GLY A 33 10.36 16.58 -12.52
C GLY A 33 11.36 16.36 -11.38
N ASN A 34 12.66 16.31 -11.70
CA ASN A 34 13.70 16.18 -10.69
C ASN A 34 14.31 17.55 -10.35
N PRO A 35 13.89 18.24 -9.26
CA PRO A 35 14.54 19.46 -8.83
C PRO A 35 15.90 19.20 -8.15
N ALA A 36 16.17 17.96 -7.74
CA ALA A 36 17.40 17.59 -7.06
C ALA A 36 18.53 17.39 -8.07
N ARG A 37 19.36 18.43 -8.24
CA ARG A 37 20.59 18.41 -9.06
C ARG A 37 21.58 17.30 -8.70
N ASN A 38 21.45 16.70 -7.51
CA ASN A 38 22.38 15.70 -6.97
C ASN A 38 21.95 14.25 -7.22
N PHE A 39 20.74 14.01 -7.72
CA PHE A 39 20.25 12.65 -8.01
C PHE A 39 20.07 12.46 -9.51
N THR A 40 20.52 11.32 -10.03
CA THR A 40 20.12 10.89 -11.38
C THR A 40 18.62 10.63 -11.41
N GLU A 41 17.95 10.88 -12.54
CA GLU A 41 16.50 10.72 -12.66
C GLU A 41 16.02 9.32 -12.25
N ASN A 42 16.79 8.28 -12.63
CA ASN A 42 16.49 6.90 -12.25
C ASN A 42 16.59 6.67 -10.74
N ALA A 43 17.55 7.29 -10.06
CA ALA A 43 17.70 7.14 -8.61
C ALA A 43 16.60 7.89 -7.85
N ALA A 44 16.22 9.09 -8.30
CA ALA A 44 15.08 9.82 -7.74
C ALA A 44 13.76 9.03 -7.90
N MET A 45 13.54 8.45 -9.08
CA MET A 45 12.37 7.62 -9.36
C MET A 45 12.32 6.37 -8.47
N GLY A 46 13.44 5.66 -8.34
CA GLY A 46 13.53 4.48 -7.47
C GLY A 46 13.27 4.83 -6.01
N TYR A 47 13.84 5.92 -5.51
CA TYR A 47 13.63 6.39 -4.14
C TYR A 47 12.15 6.72 -3.86
N MET A 48 11.51 7.46 -4.77
CA MET A 48 10.09 7.81 -4.65
C MET A 48 9.20 6.57 -4.73
N ALA A 49 9.46 5.66 -5.67
CA ALA A 49 8.71 4.42 -5.81
C ALA A 49 8.78 3.56 -4.53
N VAL A 50 9.98 3.35 -3.97
CA VAL A 50 10.15 2.56 -2.75
C VAL A 50 9.50 3.26 -1.55
N THR A 51 9.73 4.56 -1.38
CA THR A 51 9.18 5.32 -0.24
C THR A 51 7.66 5.29 -0.23
N PHE A 52 7.03 5.60 -1.38
CA PHE A 52 5.58 5.52 -1.49
C PHE A 52 5.08 4.07 -1.45
N GLY A 53 5.85 3.09 -1.92
CA GLY A 53 5.54 1.68 -1.77
C GLY A 53 5.43 1.25 -0.31
N VAL A 54 6.37 1.67 0.54
CA VAL A 54 6.33 1.42 1.99
C VAL A 54 5.15 2.13 2.65
N ILE A 55 4.91 3.40 2.31
CA ILE A 55 3.74 4.14 2.81
C ILE A 55 2.44 3.43 2.39
N GLY A 56 2.36 3.01 1.14
CA GLY A 56 1.25 2.26 0.60
C GLY A 56 1.04 0.92 1.31
N ALA A 57 2.11 0.20 1.64
CA ALA A 57 2.06 -1.04 2.41
C ALA A 57 1.44 -0.83 3.80
N ILE A 58 1.83 0.25 4.48
CA ILE A 58 1.31 0.62 5.80
C ILE A 58 -0.18 0.96 5.70
N LEU A 59 -0.57 1.80 4.72
CA LEU A 59 -1.96 2.17 4.49
C LEU A 59 -2.82 0.97 4.08
N GLY A 60 -2.29 0.08 3.26
CA GLY A 60 -2.94 -1.17 2.86
C GLY A 60 -3.17 -2.09 4.06
N GLY A 61 -2.15 -2.27 4.90
CA GLY A 61 -2.27 -3.01 6.16
C GLY A 61 -3.33 -2.42 7.10
N LEU A 62 -3.33 -1.10 7.30
CA LEU A 62 -4.35 -0.37 8.06
C LEU A 62 -5.76 -0.60 7.50
N ALA A 63 -5.93 -0.55 6.18
CA ALA A 63 -7.21 -0.84 5.53
C ALA A 63 -7.65 -2.29 5.76
N GLY A 64 -6.72 -3.26 5.78
CA GLY A 64 -7.00 -4.65 6.13
C GLY A 64 -7.49 -4.81 7.57
N VAL A 65 -6.87 -4.10 8.51
CA VAL A 65 -7.26 -4.11 9.93
C VAL A 65 -8.64 -3.47 10.12
N LEU A 66 -8.91 -2.36 9.43
CA LEU A 66 -10.23 -1.74 9.42
C LEU A 66 -11.29 -2.68 8.83
N ALA A 67 -10.99 -3.33 7.70
CA ALA A 67 -11.89 -4.30 7.08
C ALA A 67 -12.21 -5.45 8.05
N GLU A 68 -11.21 -6.00 8.73
CA GLU A 68 -11.42 -7.02 9.77
C GLU A 68 -12.35 -6.51 10.89
N MET A 69 -12.09 -5.32 11.43
CA MET A 69 -12.96 -4.70 12.44
C MET A 69 -14.40 -4.52 11.95
N PHE A 70 -14.62 -4.13 10.70
CA PHE A 70 -15.96 -4.00 10.14
C PHE A 70 -16.67 -5.34 10.03
N PHE A 71 -15.98 -6.40 9.59
CA PHE A 71 -16.58 -7.72 9.48
C PHE A 71 -16.90 -8.31 10.85
N THR A 72 -16.01 -8.20 11.84
CA THR A 72 -16.27 -8.67 13.21
C THR A 72 -17.44 -7.93 13.87
N ARG A 73 -17.58 -6.62 13.62
CA ARG A 73 -18.71 -5.83 14.14
C ARG A 73 -20.06 -6.21 13.52
N ARG A 74 -20.06 -6.68 12.27
CA ARG A 74 -21.29 -7.04 11.53
C ARG A 74 -21.83 -8.41 11.90
N ASP A 75 -20.94 -9.33 12.30
CA ASP A 75 -21.29 -10.71 12.67
C ASP A 75 -21.85 -10.82 14.10
N ASN A 76 -21.79 -9.75 14.90
CA ASN A 76 -22.28 -9.70 16.29
C ASN A 76 -23.62 -8.95 16.43
N ARG A 77 -24.40 -8.86 15.36
CA ARG A 77 -25.79 -8.35 15.32
C ARG A 77 -26.70 -9.43 14.76
#